data_AF-A0A1J5SY78-F1
#
_entry.id   AF-A0A1J5SY78-F1
#
_cell.length_a   1.000
_cell.length_b   1.000
_cell.length_c   1.000
_cell.angle_alpha   90.00
_cell.angle_beta   90.00
_cell.angle_gamma   90.00
#
_symmetry.space_group_name_H-M   'P 1'
#
loop_
_entity.id
_entity.type
_entity.pdbx_description
1 polymer ?
#
loop_
_entity_poly.entity_id
_entity_poly.type
_entity_poly.pdbx_seq_one_letter_code
_entity_poly.pdbx_strand_id
1 'polypeptide(L)'
;MRVEPCFSKLGRVLAACVVAVLCLATTPPARVDAEAADAYSTGVVLNASQVQALFPNNTYVERDRYAVLRSDSLRDLQELFVKAVFRNGLRPAWSPRFACGKFSMVFVATARLAYLAAHPEARAVPELAVGEVWFMTGPNSAHAIVVAVTERGVVYWDPQCGHEVAMPGDRLAATFLRKF
;
A
#
# COMPACT_ATOMS: atom_id res chain seq x y z
N MET A 1 -13.13 -10.46 55.90
CA MET A 1 -13.91 -9.36 56.48
C MET A 1 -14.64 -8.68 55.31
N ARG A 2 -15.96 -8.92 55.19
CA ARG A 2 -16.81 -8.36 54.13
C ARG A 2 -17.41 -7.06 54.66
N VAL A 3 -17.36 -6.01 53.86
CA VAL A 3 -18.01 -4.73 54.17
C VAL A 3 -18.80 -4.28 52.95
N GLU A 4 -20.10 -4.49 53.00
CA GLU A 4 -21.15 -3.62 52.45
C GLU A 4 -22.07 -3.33 53.67
N PRO A 5 -22.79 -2.19 53.78
CA PRO A 5 -23.58 -1.62 52.68
C PRO A 5 -23.86 -0.09 52.72
N CYS A 6 -24.74 0.31 51.81
CA CYS A 6 -25.81 1.30 52.02
C CYS A 6 -25.43 2.78 51.95
N PHE A 7 -25.77 3.44 50.84
CA PHE A 7 -26.48 4.72 50.91
C PHE A 7 -27.44 4.88 49.72
N SER A 8 -28.72 4.85 50.06
CA SER A 8 -29.84 5.30 49.25
C SER A 8 -30.14 6.77 49.58
N LYS A 9 -30.64 7.51 48.57
CA LYS A 9 -31.62 8.62 48.58
C LYS A 9 -31.24 9.63 47.49
N LEU A 10 -31.99 9.64 46.39
CA LEU A 10 -33.14 10.53 46.16
C LEU A 10 -32.78 12.02 46.22
N GLY A 11 -32.69 12.62 45.04
CA GLY A 11 -32.79 14.06 44.82
C GLY A 11 -33.37 14.30 43.44
N ARG A 12 -34.70 14.28 43.32
CA ARG A 12 -35.43 14.78 42.14
C ARG A 12 -35.39 16.31 42.19
N VAL A 13 -34.84 16.95 41.17
CA VAL A 13 -35.18 18.32 40.81
C VAL A 13 -35.47 18.36 39.32
N LEU A 14 -36.74 18.60 39.01
CA LEU A 14 -37.27 18.99 37.72
C LEU A 14 -36.90 20.46 37.43
N ALA A 15 -36.35 20.74 36.26
CA ALA A 15 -36.48 22.02 35.53
C ALA A 15 -35.97 21.77 34.09
N ALA A 16 -36.84 21.59 33.11
CA ALA A 16 -37.49 22.64 32.31
C ALA A 16 -36.56 23.26 31.25
N CYS A 17 -37.07 23.28 29.99
CA CYS A 17 -36.52 23.96 28.81
C CYS A 17 -35.22 23.32 28.27
N VAL A 18 -35.13 22.85 27.03
CA VAL A 18 -35.42 23.55 25.77
C VAL A 18 -35.72 22.48 24.71
N VAL A 19 -36.90 22.52 24.10
CA VAL A 19 -37.16 21.80 22.85
C VAL A 19 -36.45 22.59 21.75
N ALA A 20 -35.16 22.33 21.59
CA ALA A 20 -34.42 22.76 20.42
C ALA A 20 -34.81 21.80 19.30
N VAL A 21 -35.63 22.30 18.39
CA VAL A 21 -35.91 21.66 17.10
C VAL A 21 -34.57 21.53 16.39
N LEU A 22 -33.93 20.37 16.58
CA LEU A 22 -32.79 19.92 15.80
C LEU A 22 -33.35 19.61 14.41
N CYS A 23 -33.47 20.65 13.58
CA CYS A 23 -33.39 20.47 12.14
C CYS A 23 -32.00 19.88 11.89
N LEU A 24 -31.91 18.55 12.01
CA LEU A 24 -30.86 17.73 11.42
C LEU A 24 -30.94 18.04 9.94
N ALA A 25 -30.21 19.09 9.53
CA ALA A 25 -29.72 19.20 8.18
C ALA A 25 -28.92 17.92 7.98
N THR A 26 -29.59 16.90 7.46
CA THR A 26 -28.97 15.73 6.85
C THR A 26 -28.28 16.28 5.61
N THR A 27 -27.15 16.97 5.81
CA THR A 27 -26.14 17.06 4.78
C THR A 27 -25.92 15.60 4.36
N PRO A 28 -26.28 15.22 3.12
CA PRO A 28 -25.87 13.91 2.63
C PRO A 28 -24.36 13.82 2.87
N PRO A 29 -23.83 12.68 3.35
CA PRO A 29 -22.40 12.52 3.48
C PRO A 29 -21.81 12.99 2.16
N ALA A 30 -20.98 14.03 2.25
CA ALA A 30 -20.38 14.64 1.08
C ALA A 30 -19.79 13.50 0.25
N ARG A 31 -20.02 13.50 -1.06
CA ARG A 31 -19.40 12.59 -2.04
C ARG A 31 -17.88 12.82 -2.09
N VAL A 32 -17.20 12.62 -0.96
CA VAL A 32 -15.76 12.71 -0.77
C VAL A 32 -15.10 11.41 -1.24
N ASP A 33 -15.88 10.34 -1.43
CA ASP A 33 -15.31 9.00 -1.34
C ASP A 33 -14.97 8.34 -2.69
N ALA A 34 -15.41 8.90 -3.82
CA ALA A 34 -15.12 8.30 -5.13
C ALA A 34 -13.74 8.72 -5.68
N GLU A 35 -13.31 9.96 -5.43
CA GLU A 35 -12.01 10.46 -5.89
C GLU A 35 -10.86 9.95 -5.00
N ALA A 36 -11.15 9.67 -3.71
CA ALA A 36 -10.19 9.06 -2.79
C ALA A 36 -9.94 7.57 -3.08
N ALA A 37 -10.89 6.86 -3.71
CA ALA A 37 -10.72 5.46 -4.07
C ALA A 37 -9.57 5.26 -5.09
N ASP A 38 -9.37 6.22 -6.00
CA ASP A 38 -8.34 6.17 -7.05
C ASP A 38 -6.99 6.79 -6.61
N ALA A 39 -6.73 6.88 -5.30
CA ALA A 39 -5.53 7.55 -4.77
C ALA A 39 -4.21 6.93 -5.27
N TYR A 40 -4.21 5.63 -5.59
CA TYR A 40 -2.99 4.89 -5.96
C TYR A 40 -2.94 4.44 -7.42
N SER A 41 -4.08 4.40 -8.13
CA SER A 41 -4.13 3.96 -9.53
C SER A 41 -4.56 5.06 -10.48
N THR A 42 -4.23 4.89 -11.76
CA THR A 42 -4.60 5.82 -12.83
C THR A 42 -5.98 5.51 -13.42
N GLY A 43 -6.68 4.52 -12.89
CA GLY A 43 -7.87 3.90 -13.48
C GLY A 43 -7.57 2.97 -14.69
N VAL A 44 -6.35 2.99 -15.25
CA VAL A 44 -5.95 2.10 -16.35
C VAL A 44 -5.68 0.70 -15.80
N VAL A 45 -6.21 -0.33 -16.47
CA VAL A 45 -6.00 -1.74 -16.11
C VAL A 45 -5.36 -2.49 -17.26
N LEU A 46 -4.23 -3.13 -16.98
CA LEU A 46 -3.51 -4.04 -17.87
C LEU A 46 -3.96 -5.48 -17.62
N ASN A 47 -3.92 -6.31 -18.65
CA ASN A 47 -4.03 -7.76 -18.49
C ASN A 47 -2.65 -8.42 -18.32
N ALA A 48 -2.63 -9.72 -17.99
CA ALA A 48 -1.40 -10.48 -17.79
C ALA A 48 -0.45 -10.44 -18.99
N SER A 49 -0.95 -10.53 -20.22
CA SER A 49 -0.10 -10.53 -21.42
C SER A 49 0.52 -9.15 -21.70
N GLN A 50 -0.19 -8.07 -21.38
CA GLN A 50 0.35 -6.70 -21.44
C GLN A 50 1.46 -6.51 -20.40
N VAL A 51 1.28 -6.99 -19.18
CA VAL A 51 2.35 -6.96 -18.15
C VAL A 51 3.55 -7.80 -18.60
N GLN A 52 3.32 -9.02 -19.12
CA GLN A 52 4.38 -9.87 -19.64
C GLN A 52 5.14 -9.22 -20.80
N ALA A 53 4.46 -8.48 -21.68
CA ALA A 53 5.09 -7.79 -22.81
C ALA A 53 6.04 -6.67 -22.37
N LEU A 54 5.77 -6.01 -21.23
CA LEU A 54 6.70 -5.04 -20.63
C LEU A 54 7.95 -5.71 -20.06
N PHE A 55 7.85 -7.01 -19.75
CA PHE A 55 8.89 -7.78 -19.09
C PHE A 55 9.06 -9.16 -19.73
N PRO A 56 9.58 -9.23 -20.97
CA PRO A 56 9.53 -10.45 -21.78
C PRO A 56 10.33 -11.62 -21.20
N ASN A 57 11.27 -11.36 -20.29
CA ASN A 57 12.13 -12.37 -19.69
C ASN A 57 11.93 -12.45 -18.17
N ASN A 58 11.90 -13.67 -17.63
CA ASN A 58 11.95 -13.97 -16.20
C ASN A 58 10.85 -13.31 -15.34
N THR A 59 9.67 -13.12 -15.92
CA THR A 59 8.51 -12.54 -15.24
C THR A 59 7.50 -13.61 -14.88
N TYR A 60 7.13 -13.62 -13.61
CA TYR A 60 6.02 -14.38 -13.08
C TYR A 60 4.86 -13.43 -12.82
N VAL A 61 3.74 -13.70 -13.48
CA VAL A 61 2.51 -12.90 -13.41
C VAL A 61 1.44 -13.78 -12.76
N GLU A 62 1.03 -13.45 -11.53
CA GLU A 62 0.11 -14.26 -10.73
C GLU A 62 -1.37 -14.03 -11.06
N ARG A 63 -1.73 -12.87 -11.60
CA ARG A 63 -3.12 -12.45 -11.83
C ARG A 63 -3.39 -12.07 -13.26
N ASP A 64 -4.68 -12.03 -13.61
CA ASP A 64 -5.11 -11.68 -14.95
C ASP A 64 -5.19 -10.18 -15.20
N ARG A 65 -5.28 -9.35 -14.14
CA ARG A 65 -5.59 -7.92 -14.22
C ARG A 65 -4.78 -7.11 -13.22
N TYR A 66 -4.11 -6.06 -13.72
CA TYR A 66 -3.26 -5.17 -12.96
C TYR A 66 -3.61 -3.69 -13.17
N ALA A 67 -3.94 -2.96 -12.11
CA ALA A 67 -4.15 -1.52 -12.15
C ALA A 67 -2.81 -0.77 -12.22
N VAL A 68 -2.67 0.09 -13.21
CA VAL A 68 -1.48 0.93 -13.40
C VAL A 68 -1.36 1.90 -12.22
N LEU A 69 -0.21 1.87 -11.56
CA LEU A 69 0.09 2.69 -10.39
C LEU A 69 0.28 4.15 -10.82
N ARG A 70 -0.23 5.13 -10.05
CA ARG A 70 0.16 6.53 -10.24
C ARG A 70 1.57 6.75 -9.75
N SER A 71 2.44 7.31 -10.57
CA SER A 71 3.85 7.45 -10.20
C SER A 71 4.09 8.39 -9.02
N ASP A 72 3.23 9.38 -8.79
CA ASP A 72 3.29 10.29 -7.64
C ASP A 72 2.98 9.60 -6.31
N SER A 73 2.16 8.55 -6.33
CA SER A 73 1.74 7.79 -5.14
C SER A 73 2.84 6.93 -4.52
N LEU A 74 3.96 6.70 -5.22
CA LEU A 74 5.08 5.90 -4.70
C LEU A 74 5.66 6.46 -3.39
N ARG A 75 5.66 7.78 -3.22
CA ARG A 75 6.13 8.42 -1.99
C ARG A 75 5.17 8.17 -0.82
N ASP A 76 3.87 8.27 -1.05
CA ASP A 76 2.86 8.00 -0.02
C ASP A 76 2.92 6.53 0.41
N LEU A 77 3.08 5.62 -0.56
CA LEU A 77 3.28 4.20 -0.30
C LEU A 77 4.58 3.93 0.48
N GLN A 78 5.67 4.67 0.19
CA GLN A 78 6.90 4.60 0.96
C GLN A 78 6.67 5.04 2.41
N GLU A 79 5.91 6.10 2.66
CA GLU A 79 5.60 6.52 4.03
C GLU A 79 4.81 5.45 4.79
N LEU A 80 3.82 4.83 4.15
CA LEU A 80 3.05 3.73 4.72
C LEU A 80 3.94 2.53 5.04
N PHE A 81 4.81 2.17 4.10
CA PHE A 81 5.79 1.10 4.27
C PHE A 81 6.72 1.37 5.46
N VAL A 82 7.30 2.57 5.53
CA VAL A 82 8.18 2.98 6.63
C VAL A 82 7.46 2.91 7.97
N LYS A 83 6.21 3.43 8.05
CA LYS A 83 5.36 3.31 9.23
C LYS A 83 5.12 1.85 9.62
N ALA A 84 4.85 0.97 8.65
CA ALA A 84 4.62 -0.45 8.90
C ALA A 84 5.88 -1.17 9.44
N VAL A 85 7.05 -0.90 8.86
CA VAL A 85 8.34 -1.46 9.30
C VAL A 85 8.69 -0.99 10.71
N PHE A 86 8.62 0.33 10.98
CA PHE A 86 8.94 0.88 12.30
C PHE A 86 8.02 0.39 13.41
N ARG A 87 6.70 0.26 13.14
CA ARG A 87 5.73 -0.26 14.12
C ARG A 87 6.08 -1.68 14.60
N ASN A 88 6.79 -2.46 13.80
CA ASN A 88 7.22 -3.81 14.13
C ASN A 88 8.63 -3.86 14.76
N GLY A 89 9.18 -2.71 15.18
CA GLY A 89 10.50 -2.63 15.80
C GLY A 89 11.66 -2.84 14.82
N LEU A 90 11.37 -2.96 13.52
CA LEU A 90 12.39 -3.03 12.49
C LEU A 90 12.90 -1.61 12.24
N ARG A 91 14.21 -1.40 12.43
CA ARG A 91 14.85 -0.18 11.95
C ARG A 91 15.13 -0.36 10.45
N PRO A 92 15.03 0.70 9.63
CA PRO A 92 15.46 0.68 8.23
C PRO A 92 16.95 0.37 8.03
N ALA A 93 17.70 0.21 9.12
CA ALA A 93 19.07 -0.25 9.07
C ALA A 93 19.12 -1.71 8.60
N TRP A 94 19.99 -1.97 7.64
CA TRP A 94 20.24 -3.29 7.11
C TRP A 94 20.55 -4.28 8.23
N SER A 95 19.85 -5.42 8.26
CA SER A 95 20.23 -6.54 9.10
C SER A 95 20.22 -7.82 8.26
N PRO A 96 21.05 -8.82 8.59
CA PRO A 96 21.01 -10.11 7.89
C PRO A 96 19.63 -10.77 7.91
N ARG A 97 18.81 -10.47 8.93
CA ARG A 97 17.44 -11.00 9.09
C ARG A 97 16.39 -10.22 8.28
N PHE A 98 16.70 -8.99 7.87
CA PHE A 98 15.82 -8.11 7.13
C PHE A 98 16.65 -7.38 6.06
N ALA A 99 16.97 -8.12 4.99
CA ALA A 99 17.76 -7.65 3.86
C ALA A 99 16.85 -7.15 2.70
N CYS A 100 17.45 -6.71 1.59
CA CYS A 100 16.76 -6.10 0.44
C CYS A 100 15.49 -6.84 -0.01
N GLY A 101 15.53 -8.18 -0.13
CA GLY A 101 14.36 -8.98 -0.51
C GLY A 101 13.18 -8.93 0.48
N LYS A 102 13.44 -8.69 1.77
CA LYS A 102 12.35 -8.50 2.75
C LYS A 102 11.78 -7.09 2.65
N PHE A 103 12.60 -6.08 2.34
CA PHE A 103 12.11 -4.73 2.10
C PHE A 103 11.21 -4.67 0.86
N SER A 104 11.62 -5.26 -0.28
CA SER A 104 10.81 -5.31 -1.51
C SER A 104 9.47 -5.99 -1.27
N MET A 105 9.49 -7.19 -0.67
CA MET A 105 8.29 -7.98 -0.37
C MET A 105 7.31 -7.22 0.55
N VAL A 106 7.81 -6.61 1.64
CA VAL A 106 6.95 -5.87 2.57
C VAL A 106 6.41 -4.58 1.94
N PHE A 107 7.19 -3.89 1.10
CA PHE A 107 6.69 -2.74 0.35
C PHE A 107 5.56 -3.13 -0.60
N VAL A 108 5.75 -4.19 -1.41
CA VAL A 108 4.74 -4.68 -2.36
C VAL A 108 3.45 -5.06 -1.62
N ALA A 109 3.57 -5.80 -0.51
CA ALA A 109 2.42 -6.15 0.32
C ALA A 109 1.72 -4.90 0.89
N THR A 110 2.48 -3.91 1.37
CA THR A 110 1.92 -2.65 1.88
C THR A 110 1.16 -1.89 0.79
N ALA A 111 1.73 -1.79 -0.41
CA ALA A 111 1.11 -1.12 -1.54
C ALA A 111 -0.19 -1.79 -1.98
N ARG A 112 -0.20 -3.13 -2.10
CA ARG A 112 -1.41 -3.89 -2.45
C ARG A 112 -2.49 -3.78 -1.39
N LEU A 113 -2.12 -3.84 -0.11
CA LEU A 113 -3.08 -3.66 0.99
C LEU A 113 -3.67 -2.24 1.03
N ALA A 114 -2.83 -1.21 0.82
CA ALA A 114 -3.30 0.18 0.75
C ALA A 114 -4.29 0.37 -0.41
N TYR A 115 -3.98 -0.20 -1.57
CA TYR A 115 -4.87 -0.15 -2.74
C TYR A 115 -6.20 -0.87 -2.50
N LEU A 116 -6.18 -2.07 -1.94
CA LEU A 116 -7.40 -2.81 -1.59
C LEU A 116 -8.23 -2.07 -0.53
N ALA A 117 -7.58 -1.47 0.47
CA ALA A 117 -8.26 -0.70 1.50
C ALA A 117 -8.96 0.56 0.96
N ALA A 118 -8.47 1.12 -0.15
CA ALA A 118 -9.14 2.22 -0.85
C ALA A 118 -10.38 1.79 -1.66
N HIS A 119 -10.62 0.48 -1.79
CA HIS A 119 -11.72 -0.11 -2.57
C HIS A 119 -12.58 -1.09 -1.74
N PRO A 120 -13.13 -0.70 -0.57
CA PRO A 120 -13.82 -1.63 0.33
C PRO A 120 -15.08 -2.27 -0.26
N GLU A 121 -15.75 -1.58 -1.18
CA GLU A 121 -17.02 -2.02 -1.79
C GLU A 121 -16.84 -2.82 -3.09
N ALA A 122 -15.60 -2.94 -3.59
CA ALA A 122 -15.35 -3.56 -4.87
C ALA A 122 -15.34 -5.09 -4.76
N ARG A 123 -16.33 -5.73 -5.40
CA ARG A 123 -16.46 -7.20 -5.46
C ARG A 123 -15.24 -7.90 -6.09
N ALA A 124 -14.54 -7.20 -6.99
CA ALA A 124 -13.30 -7.65 -7.60
C ALA A 124 -12.43 -6.42 -7.89
N VAL A 125 -11.28 -6.32 -7.21
CA VAL A 125 -10.29 -5.26 -7.42
C VAL A 125 -9.14 -5.87 -8.23
N PRO A 126 -8.71 -5.25 -9.35
CA PRO A 126 -7.48 -5.67 -10.03
C PRO A 126 -6.29 -5.60 -9.06
N GLU A 127 -5.22 -6.35 -9.30
CA GLU A 127 -4.04 -6.20 -8.46
C GLU A 127 -3.31 -4.88 -8.79
N LEU A 128 -2.69 -4.21 -7.83
CA LEU A 128 -1.87 -3.04 -8.17
C LEU A 128 -0.63 -3.51 -8.97
N ALA A 129 -0.28 -2.82 -10.06
CA ALA A 129 0.83 -3.18 -10.95
C ALA A 129 2.21 -2.88 -10.32
N VAL A 130 2.46 -3.48 -9.17
CA VAL A 130 3.68 -3.37 -8.37
C VAL A 130 4.16 -4.77 -8.02
N GLY A 131 5.47 -4.98 -8.11
CA GLY A 131 6.10 -6.28 -7.97
C GLY A 131 7.52 -6.18 -7.44
N GLU A 132 8.16 -7.34 -7.29
CA GLU A 132 9.56 -7.46 -6.89
C GLU A 132 10.43 -7.73 -8.11
N VAL A 133 11.63 -7.14 -8.17
CA VAL A 133 12.64 -7.48 -9.16
C VAL A 133 13.97 -7.81 -8.49
N TRP A 134 14.58 -8.92 -8.89
CA TRP A 134 15.87 -9.38 -8.40
C TRP A 134 16.92 -9.33 -9.50
N PHE A 135 18.08 -8.75 -9.21
CA PHE A 135 19.19 -8.64 -10.13
C PHE A 135 20.55 -8.83 -9.44
N MET A 136 21.56 -9.22 -10.20
CA MET A 136 22.93 -9.37 -9.69
C MET A 136 23.63 -8.00 -9.61
N THR A 137 24.24 -7.71 -8.48
CA THR A 137 25.13 -6.54 -8.26
C THR A 137 26.61 -6.92 -8.32
N GLY A 138 26.93 -8.21 -8.37
CA GLY A 138 28.28 -8.76 -8.54
C GLY A 138 28.25 -10.30 -8.57
N PRO A 139 29.39 -11.00 -8.74
CA PRO A 139 29.44 -12.44 -9.00
C PRO A 139 28.70 -13.34 -7.99
N ASN A 140 28.57 -12.90 -6.74
CA ASN A 140 27.85 -13.61 -5.68
C ASN A 140 26.96 -12.67 -4.85
N SER A 141 26.53 -11.57 -5.46
CA SER A 141 25.75 -10.54 -4.77
C SER A 141 24.52 -10.21 -5.60
N ALA A 142 23.36 -10.33 -4.97
CA ALA A 142 22.07 -10.02 -5.56
C ALA A 142 21.38 -8.93 -4.74
N HIS A 143 20.57 -8.14 -5.43
CA HIS A 143 19.77 -7.10 -4.82
C HIS A 143 18.33 -7.20 -5.31
N ALA A 144 17.40 -6.85 -4.43
CA ALA A 144 15.98 -6.85 -4.71
C ALA A 144 15.41 -5.45 -4.50
N ILE A 145 14.68 -4.96 -5.49
CA ILE A 145 13.97 -3.68 -5.44
C ILE A 145 12.53 -3.87 -5.90
N VAL A 146 11.74 -2.82 -5.85
CA VAL A 146 10.36 -2.81 -6.34
C VAL A 146 10.37 -2.40 -7.81
N VAL A 147 9.51 -3.03 -8.60
CA VAL A 147 9.18 -2.62 -9.96
C VAL A 147 7.71 -2.22 -9.99
N ALA A 148 7.39 -1.08 -10.61
CA ALA A 148 6.04 -0.58 -10.76
C ALA A 148 5.77 -0.24 -12.22
N VAL A 149 4.59 -0.60 -12.71
CA VAL A 149 4.08 -0.11 -14.00
C VAL A 149 3.23 1.12 -13.71
N THR A 150 3.68 2.26 -14.24
CA THR A 150 3.06 3.58 -14.03
C THR A 150 2.64 4.22 -15.34
N GLU A 151 1.94 5.36 -15.28
CA GLU A 151 1.68 6.20 -16.45
C GLU A 151 2.96 6.72 -17.14
N ARG A 152 4.08 6.80 -16.41
CA ARG A 152 5.40 7.15 -16.96
C ARG A 152 6.14 5.95 -17.57
N GLY A 153 5.53 4.77 -17.55
CA GLY A 153 6.16 3.51 -17.91
C GLY A 153 6.65 2.73 -16.70
N VAL A 154 7.65 1.88 -16.90
CA VAL A 154 8.24 1.04 -15.85
C VAL A 154 9.15 1.88 -14.97
N VAL A 155 8.87 1.90 -13.67
CA VAL A 155 9.65 2.56 -12.63
C VAL A 155 10.25 1.52 -11.70
N TYR A 156 11.49 1.73 -11.29
CA TYR A 156 12.17 0.89 -10.29
C TYR A 156 12.38 1.71 -9.01
N TRP A 157 11.98 1.17 -7.88
CA TRP A 157 11.96 1.87 -6.60
C TRP A 157 12.72 1.07 -5.56
N ASP A 158 13.71 1.68 -4.91
CA ASP A 158 14.39 1.05 -3.78
C ASP A 158 13.71 1.47 -2.46
N PRO A 159 12.96 0.55 -1.81
CA PRO A 159 12.26 0.86 -0.57
C PRO A 159 13.20 1.11 0.63
N GLN A 160 14.48 0.75 0.55
CA GLN A 160 15.44 1.02 1.63
C GLN A 160 15.79 2.50 1.72
N CYS A 161 15.96 3.15 0.57
CA CYS A 161 16.26 4.58 0.50
C CYS A 161 15.05 5.45 0.15
N GLY A 162 13.95 4.87 -0.36
CA GLY A 162 12.76 5.61 -0.76
C GLY A 162 12.98 6.48 -2.01
N HIS A 163 13.76 5.98 -2.98
CA HIS A 163 14.05 6.69 -4.22
C HIS A 163 13.87 5.79 -5.45
N GLU A 164 13.58 6.43 -6.58
CA GLU A 164 13.63 5.79 -7.90
C GLU A 164 15.09 5.46 -8.26
N VAL A 165 15.31 4.26 -8.79
CA VAL A 165 16.64 3.77 -9.17
C VAL A 165 16.68 3.58 -10.68
N ALA A 166 17.69 4.14 -11.33
CA ALA A 166 17.95 3.82 -12.73
C ALA A 166 18.46 2.38 -12.86
N MET A 167 17.75 1.55 -13.62
CA MET A 167 18.20 0.20 -13.99
C MET A 167 18.90 0.23 -15.35
N PRO A 168 20.24 0.31 -15.41
CA PRO A 168 20.96 0.24 -16.67
C PRO A 168 20.70 -1.11 -17.36
N GLY A 169 20.80 -1.12 -18.69
CA GLY A 169 20.38 -2.26 -19.53
C GLY A 169 21.12 -3.58 -19.23
N ASP A 170 22.36 -3.50 -18.76
CA ASP A 170 23.16 -4.64 -18.30
C ASP A 170 22.57 -5.29 -17.04
N ARG A 171 22.03 -4.50 -16.10
CA ARG A 171 21.33 -5.01 -14.90
C ARG A 171 19.96 -5.57 -15.22
N LEU A 172 19.29 -5.06 -16.25
CA LEU A 172 18.06 -5.67 -16.76
C LEU A 172 18.32 -7.06 -17.34
N ALA A 173 19.44 -7.24 -18.05
CA ALA A 173 19.86 -8.56 -18.53
C ALA A 173 20.25 -9.51 -17.38
N ALA A 174 20.75 -8.97 -16.27
CA ALA A 174 21.03 -9.72 -15.05
C ALA A 174 19.81 -9.94 -14.14
N THR A 175 18.61 -9.57 -14.59
CA THR A 175 17.37 -9.84 -13.85
C THR A 175 17.00 -11.31 -13.97
N PHE A 176 16.89 -12.00 -12.83
CA PHE A 176 16.55 -13.43 -12.80
C PHE A 176 15.16 -13.73 -12.26
N LEU A 177 14.49 -12.73 -11.65
CA LEU A 177 13.10 -12.88 -11.20
C LEU A 177 12.39 -11.53 -11.17
N ARG A 178 11.20 -11.49 -11.78
CA ARG A 178 10.18 -10.46 -11.55
C ARG A 178 8.90 -11.13 -11.07
N LYS A 179 8.30 -10.62 -10.01
CA LYS A 179 7.07 -11.17 -9.43
C LYS A 179 6.00 -10.10 -9.36
N PHE A 180 4.95 -10.24 -10.16
CA PHE A 180 3.74 -9.43 -10.14
C PHE A 180 2.56 -10.28 -9.70
#